data_AF-A0A927GF87-F1
#
_entry.id   AF-A0A927GF87-F1
#
_cell.length_a   1.000
_cell.length_b   1.000
_cell.length_c   1.000
_cell.angle_alpha   90.00
_cell.angle_beta   90.00
_cell.angle_gamma   90.00
#
_symmetry.space_group_name_H-M   'P 1'
#
loop_
_entity.id
_entity.type
_entity.pdbx_description
1 polymer ?
#
loop_
_entity_poly.entity_id
_entity_poly.type
_entity_poly.pdbx_seq_one_letter_code
_entity_poly.pdbx_strand_id
1 'polypeptide(L)'
;MTLDGTASRDPQGLPLTYQWTIIRKPATSVNATLAGPTTAKPTFMPDEVGEYELTMTASNGKDTRSDNVLVTASAAQPMTINADITVQTILDDRIANPNLPDYIVTKSIAVKHELTIRPGVVIAFERDVRFDINANGGILIAKGTADKKIRFVGVNPTKGYWAGIMVYSGSNANVLEQVEVLQAGSRTLLDNKKAGITLFKESQIVLKNSLIAQNDGYGLFANEEAILREFTANTFSANTEAGILLVTDNVAKLDAASVFTNGNGRNVIEINGDYIGENGQSAEIIWGGFTDKTPYRLLNDVAVRSGWKLNPGVTVEAGRDISIHINESGYLTAKGTDTQKVRFTGAGTTAAYWKGILCLSASAKNTIENAEILNAGSSSLAAGNRANLLLYGDSVLMSVRKTRIGGSGGYGIYVASGANLNDDATNSNTFDGNAQANVEHEN
;
A
#
# COMPACT_ATOMS: atom_id res chain seq x y z
N MET A 1 -29.25 -25.69 -4.72
CA MET A 1 -29.57 -26.68 -5.79
C MET A 1 -31.05 -26.64 -6.12
N THR A 2 -31.47 -26.97 -7.33
CA THR A 2 -32.89 -27.03 -7.72
C THR A 2 -33.37 -28.48 -7.69
N LEU A 3 -34.52 -28.73 -7.04
CA LEU A 3 -35.19 -30.03 -7.06
C LEU A 3 -36.23 -30.05 -8.18
N ASP A 4 -36.66 -31.23 -8.63
CA ASP A 4 -37.60 -31.36 -9.75
C ASP A 4 -38.65 -32.44 -9.49
N GLY A 5 -39.90 -32.00 -9.30
CA GLY A 5 -41.07 -32.86 -9.16
C GLY A 5 -41.87 -33.04 -10.46
N THR A 6 -41.45 -32.44 -11.57
CA THR A 6 -42.24 -32.42 -12.83
C THR A 6 -42.38 -33.79 -13.49
N ALA A 7 -41.61 -34.79 -13.06
CA ALA A 7 -41.77 -36.18 -13.49
C ALA A 7 -42.99 -36.88 -12.85
N SER A 8 -43.59 -36.31 -11.81
CA SER A 8 -44.80 -36.82 -11.17
C SER A 8 -45.99 -36.79 -12.12
N ARG A 9 -46.81 -37.84 -12.10
CA ARG A 9 -47.97 -38.00 -12.99
C ARG A 9 -49.18 -38.54 -12.25
N ASP A 10 -50.33 -37.97 -12.56
CA ASP A 10 -51.63 -38.56 -12.23
C ASP A 10 -52.08 -39.48 -13.40
N PRO A 11 -52.50 -40.73 -13.15
CA PRO A 11 -52.92 -41.65 -14.22
C PRO A 11 -54.09 -41.14 -15.06
N GLN A 12 -54.90 -40.22 -14.53
CA GLN A 12 -56.04 -39.59 -15.18
C GLN A 12 -55.70 -38.20 -15.75
N GLY A 13 -54.43 -37.78 -15.67
CA GLY A 13 -53.96 -36.50 -16.20
C GLY A 13 -54.42 -35.28 -15.39
N LEU A 14 -54.85 -35.46 -14.15
CA LEU A 14 -55.25 -34.33 -13.29
C LEU A 14 -54.05 -33.44 -12.93
N PRO A 15 -54.25 -32.11 -12.79
CA PRO A 15 -53.21 -31.21 -12.33
C PRO A 15 -52.67 -31.61 -10.94
N LEU A 16 -51.35 -31.52 -10.77
CA LEU A 16 -50.68 -31.81 -9.50
C LEU A 16 -50.26 -30.53 -8.79
N THR A 17 -50.47 -30.53 -7.47
CA THR A 17 -49.86 -29.58 -6.53
C THR A 17 -48.71 -30.25 -5.80
N TYR A 18 -47.71 -29.47 -5.39
CA TYR A 18 -46.48 -29.97 -4.78
C TYR A 18 -46.30 -29.39 -3.39
N GLN A 19 -45.65 -30.15 -2.52
CA GLN A 19 -45.16 -29.69 -1.23
C GLN A 19 -43.82 -30.37 -0.95
N TRP A 20 -42.80 -29.56 -0.68
CA TRP A 20 -41.47 -30.02 -0.30
C TRP A 20 -41.21 -29.71 1.17
N THR A 21 -40.64 -30.67 1.89
CA THR A 21 -40.27 -30.54 3.30
C THR A 21 -38.88 -31.13 3.55
N ILE A 22 -38.12 -30.54 4.47
CA ILE A 22 -36.87 -31.11 4.97
C ILE A 22 -37.25 -31.97 6.18
N ILE A 23 -37.07 -33.29 6.07
CA ILE A 23 -37.47 -34.24 7.13
C ILE A 23 -36.28 -34.75 7.95
N ARG A 24 -35.06 -34.68 7.40
CA ARG A 24 -33.82 -34.96 8.10
C ARG A 24 -32.74 -33.96 7.68
N LYS A 25 -31.92 -33.54 8.63
CA LYS A 25 -30.78 -32.65 8.42
C LYS A 25 -29.66 -33.00 9.41
N PRO A 26 -28.41 -32.60 9.14
CA PRO A 26 -27.32 -32.72 10.11
C PRO A 26 -27.68 -32.06 11.45
N ALA A 27 -27.19 -32.59 12.57
CA ALA A 27 -27.53 -32.05 13.90
C ALA A 27 -27.07 -30.59 14.09
N THR A 28 -26.00 -30.19 13.41
CA THR A 28 -25.49 -28.81 13.40
C THR A 28 -26.29 -27.88 12.49
N SER A 29 -27.13 -28.43 11.60
CA SER A 29 -27.93 -27.63 10.66
C SER A 29 -29.05 -26.92 11.40
N VAL A 30 -29.09 -25.60 11.31
CA VAL A 30 -30.10 -24.73 11.94
C VAL A 30 -30.91 -23.95 10.89
N ASN A 31 -30.28 -23.55 9.79
CA ASN A 31 -30.74 -22.58 8.80
C ASN A 31 -30.94 -23.16 7.39
N ALA A 32 -31.01 -24.48 7.19
CA ALA A 32 -31.34 -25.06 5.89
C ALA A 32 -32.71 -24.57 5.40
N THR A 33 -32.81 -24.17 4.13
CA THR A 33 -34.04 -23.56 3.58
C THR A 33 -34.49 -24.17 2.24
N LEU A 34 -35.80 -24.06 2.00
CA LEU A 34 -36.45 -24.31 0.70
C LEU A 34 -37.14 -23.03 0.22
N ALA A 35 -36.71 -22.51 -0.93
CA ALA A 35 -37.40 -21.44 -1.62
C ALA A 35 -38.43 -22.03 -2.60
N GLY A 36 -39.68 -21.53 -2.55
CA GLY A 36 -40.78 -22.03 -3.36
C GLY A 36 -41.19 -23.48 -3.05
N PRO A 37 -41.36 -23.90 -1.77
CA PRO A 37 -41.60 -25.28 -1.40
C PRO A 37 -42.91 -25.87 -1.94
N THR A 38 -43.82 -25.06 -2.47
CA THR A 38 -45.06 -25.52 -3.11
C THR A 38 -44.98 -25.58 -4.65
N THR A 39 -43.83 -25.27 -5.22
CA THR A 39 -43.60 -25.30 -6.66
C THR A 39 -43.11 -26.67 -7.12
N ALA A 40 -43.25 -26.97 -8.41
CA ALA A 40 -42.69 -28.19 -8.99
C ALA A 40 -41.15 -28.19 -8.98
N LYS A 41 -40.50 -27.01 -8.87
CA LYS A 41 -39.05 -26.84 -8.90
C LYS A 41 -38.55 -25.90 -7.79
N PRO A 42 -38.60 -26.32 -6.51
CA PRO A 42 -38.07 -25.51 -5.42
C PRO A 42 -36.54 -25.43 -5.49
N THR A 43 -35.98 -24.44 -4.81
CA THR A 43 -34.53 -24.36 -4.58
C THR A 43 -34.21 -24.72 -3.14
N PHE A 44 -33.40 -25.76 -2.95
CA PHE A 44 -32.87 -26.16 -1.65
C PHE A 44 -31.48 -25.55 -1.41
N MET A 45 -31.29 -24.97 -0.23
CA MET A 45 -30.01 -24.42 0.23
C MET A 45 -29.63 -25.08 1.57
N PRO A 46 -28.70 -26.05 1.56
CA PRO A 46 -28.15 -26.60 2.79
C PRO A 46 -27.26 -25.56 3.47
N ASP A 47 -27.15 -25.65 4.78
CA ASP A 47 -26.37 -24.76 5.64
C ASP A 47 -25.18 -25.45 6.31
N GLU A 48 -25.13 -26.79 6.28
CA GLU A 48 -24.10 -27.62 6.89
C GLU A 48 -23.71 -28.77 5.95
N VAL A 49 -22.52 -29.33 6.17
CA VAL A 49 -22.08 -30.53 5.45
C VAL A 49 -22.79 -31.75 6.02
N GLY A 50 -23.25 -32.63 5.13
CA GLY A 50 -23.85 -33.91 5.52
C GLY A 50 -25.11 -34.22 4.72
N GLU A 51 -25.83 -35.21 5.22
CA GLU A 51 -27.04 -35.72 4.57
C GLU A 51 -28.28 -34.95 5.02
N TYR A 52 -29.04 -34.50 4.02
CA TYR A 52 -30.38 -33.98 4.16
C TYR A 52 -31.34 -34.92 3.47
N GLU A 53 -32.42 -35.27 4.15
CA GLU A 53 -33.52 -36.02 3.53
C GLU A 53 -34.69 -35.05 3.37
N LEU A 54 -35.17 -34.93 2.15
CA LEU A 54 -36.32 -34.11 1.80
C LEU A 54 -37.44 -34.99 1.28
N THR A 55 -38.67 -34.64 1.62
CA THR A 55 -39.85 -35.31 1.08
C THR A 55 -40.54 -34.38 0.09
N MET A 56 -40.88 -34.92 -1.07
CA MET A 56 -41.78 -34.31 -2.04
C MET A 56 -43.14 -35.00 -1.92
N THR A 57 -44.20 -34.22 -1.72
CA THR A 57 -45.59 -34.70 -1.76
C THR A 57 -46.29 -34.08 -2.95
N ALA A 58 -46.82 -34.90 -3.84
CA ALA A 58 -47.70 -34.50 -4.93
C ALA A 58 -49.16 -34.84 -4.61
N SER A 59 -50.09 -33.92 -4.93
CA SER A 59 -51.52 -34.08 -4.69
C SER A 59 -52.35 -33.66 -5.91
N ASN A 60 -53.34 -34.49 -6.28
CA ASN A 60 -54.35 -34.14 -7.29
C ASN A 60 -55.66 -33.58 -6.65
N GLY A 61 -55.66 -33.32 -5.34
CA GLY A 61 -56.81 -32.86 -4.56
C GLY A 61 -57.72 -33.98 -4.01
N LYS A 62 -57.52 -35.23 -4.42
CA LYS A 62 -58.20 -36.42 -3.88
C LYS A 62 -57.23 -37.39 -3.22
N ASP A 63 -56.11 -37.63 -3.87
CA ASP A 63 -55.03 -38.52 -3.44
C ASP A 63 -53.72 -37.76 -3.32
N THR A 64 -52.86 -38.27 -2.45
CA THR A 64 -51.48 -37.81 -2.30
C THR A 64 -50.50 -38.97 -2.45
N ARG A 65 -49.32 -38.66 -2.97
CA ARG A 65 -48.16 -39.55 -2.98
C ARG A 65 -46.94 -38.76 -2.58
N SER A 66 -46.04 -39.40 -1.84
CA SER A 66 -44.79 -38.79 -1.43
C SER A 66 -43.61 -39.67 -1.81
N ASP A 67 -42.50 -39.01 -2.10
CA ASP A 67 -41.21 -39.64 -2.33
C ASP A 67 -40.11 -38.88 -1.59
N ASN A 68 -39.07 -39.59 -1.17
CA ASN A 68 -37.95 -39.02 -0.42
C ASN A 68 -36.74 -38.89 -1.33
N VAL A 69 -36.02 -37.78 -1.20
CA VAL A 69 -34.73 -37.55 -1.85
C VAL A 69 -33.67 -37.31 -0.79
N LEU A 70 -32.60 -38.10 -0.86
CA LEU A 70 -31.40 -37.88 -0.06
C LEU A 70 -30.46 -36.95 -0.82
N VAL A 71 -30.11 -35.84 -0.19
CA VAL A 71 -29.17 -34.83 -0.70
C VAL A 71 -27.95 -34.82 0.22
N THR A 72 -26.79 -35.10 -0.34
CA THR A 72 -25.51 -34.95 0.39
C THR A 72 -24.91 -33.58 0.08
N ALA A 73 -24.93 -32.68 1.06
CA ALA A 73 -24.18 -31.44 1.01
C ALA A 73 -22.71 -31.73 1.35
N SER A 74 -21.79 -31.22 0.53
CA SER A 74 -20.34 -31.36 0.73
C SER A 74 -19.69 -29.98 0.89
N ALA A 75 -18.53 -29.94 1.57
CA ALA A 75 -17.76 -28.72 1.69
C ALA A 75 -17.28 -28.26 0.31
N ALA A 76 -17.53 -26.99 -0.01
CA ALA A 76 -16.92 -26.38 -1.19
C ALA A 76 -15.39 -26.49 -1.09
N GLN A 77 -14.77 -26.97 -2.16
CA GLN A 77 -13.32 -27.08 -2.26
C GLN A 77 -12.76 -25.87 -3.04
N PRO A 78 -11.51 -25.46 -2.75
CA PRO A 78 -10.85 -24.43 -3.51
C PRO A 78 -10.76 -24.80 -5.00
N MET A 79 -11.03 -23.84 -5.89
CA MET A 79 -10.77 -24.02 -7.32
C MET A 79 -9.29 -23.78 -7.64
N THR A 80 -8.71 -24.63 -8.47
CA THR A 80 -7.34 -24.41 -8.94
C THR A 80 -7.31 -23.37 -10.05
N ILE A 81 -6.37 -22.42 -9.96
CA ILE A 81 -5.97 -21.53 -11.06
C ILE A 81 -4.53 -21.88 -11.42
N ASN A 82 -4.32 -22.35 -12.65
CA ASN A 82 -3.01 -22.86 -13.11
C ASN A 82 -2.63 -22.38 -14.52
N ALA A 83 -3.36 -21.39 -15.04
CA ALA A 83 -3.16 -20.80 -16.35
C ALA A 83 -3.45 -19.30 -16.31
N ASP A 84 -2.89 -18.59 -17.27
CA ASP A 84 -3.09 -17.15 -17.44
C ASP A 84 -4.56 -16.78 -17.65
N ILE A 85 -4.93 -15.58 -17.18
CA ILE A 85 -6.24 -14.99 -17.43
C ILE A 85 -6.20 -14.25 -18.77
N THR A 86 -6.67 -14.90 -19.84
CA THR A 86 -6.65 -14.38 -21.21
C THR A 86 -7.99 -13.87 -21.72
N VAL A 87 -9.05 -14.02 -20.91
CA VAL A 87 -10.41 -13.53 -21.19
C VAL A 87 -10.96 -12.86 -19.94
N GLN A 88 -12.02 -12.07 -20.09
CA GLN A 88 -12.70 -11.47 -18.93
C GLN A 88 -13.12 -12.56 -17.95
N THR A 89 -12.63 -12.45 -16.72
CA THR A 89 -12.83 -13.47 -15.68
C THR A 89 -13.32 -12.82 -14.40
N ILE A 90 -14.29 -13.45 -13.75
CA ILE A 90 -14.83 -13.03 -12.46
C ILE A 90 -14.59 -14.16 -11.46
N LEU A 91 -13.96 -13.84 -10.33
CA LEU A 91 -13.80 -14.76 -9.21
C LEU A 91 -14.84 -14.42 -8.14
N ASP A 92 -15.70 -15.40 -7.86
CA ASP A 92 -16.73 -15.35 -6.82
C ASP A 92 -16.25 -15.89 -5.48
N ASP A 93 -16.84 -15.41 -4.39
CA ASP A 93 -16.75 -15.97 -3.03
C ASP A 93 -17.54 -17.29 -3.01
N ARG A 94 -16.84 -18.40 -2.79
CA ARG A 94 -17.34 -19.78 -2.95
C ARG A 94 -17.34 -20.55 -1.62
N ILE A 95 -16.42 -20.21 -0.72
CA ILE A 95 -16.21 -20.87 0.56
C ILE A 95 -16.57 -19.89 1.67
N ALA A 96 -17.69 -20.16 2.33
CA ALA A 96 -18.24 -19.29 3.36
C ALA A 96 -17.30 -19.05 4.55
N ASN A 97 -16.31 -19.93 4.78
CA ASN A 97 -15.30 -19.72 5.82
C ASN A 97 -14.16 -18.83 5.27
N PRO A 98 -14.03 -17.57 5.71
CA PRO A 98 -13.05 -16.61 5.19
C PRO A 98 -11.59 -16.94 5.58
N ASN A 99 -11.37 -18.01 6.36
CA ASN A 99 -10.04 -18.54 6.67
C ASN A 99 -9.58 -19.62 5.69
N LEU A 100 -10.44 -20.06 4.78
CA LEU A 100 -10.13 -21.07 3.77
C LEU A 100 -10.09 -20.40 2.38
N PRO A 101 -9.21 -20.85 1.47
CA PRO A 101 -9.10 -20.25 0.14
C PRO A 101 -10.22 -20.69 -0.80
N ASP A 102 -10.86 -19.75 -1.49
CA ASP A 102 -11.75 -20.04 -2.62
C ASP A 102 -10.99 -20.56 -3.84
N TYR A 103 -9.77 -20.05 -4.02
CA TYR A 103 -8.91 -20.37 -5.15
C TYR A 103 -7.49 -20.68 -4.69
N ILE A 104 -6.88 -21.69 -5.30
CA ILE A 104 -5.46 -22.00 -5.13
C ILE A 104 -4.74 -21.78 -6.46
N VAL A 105 -3.76 -20.89 -6.47
CA VAL A 105 -2.90 -20.63 -7.61
C VAL A 105 -1.66 -21.52 -7.51
N THR A 106 -1.56 -22.53 -8.38
CA THR A 106 -0.54 -23.59 -8.30
C THR A 106 0.66 -23.35 -9.21
N LYS A 107 0.59 -22.36 -10.09
CA LYS A 107 1.68 -21.92 -10.96
C LYS A 107 1.65 -20.41 -11.09
N SER A 108 2.80 -19.80 -11.36
CA SER A 108 2.80 -18.37 -11.69
C SER A 108 1.88 -18.11 -12.87
N ILE A 109 0.98 -17.15 -12.72
CA ILE A 109 -0.01 -16.77 -13.73
C ILE A 109 0.12 -15.29 -14.06
N ALA A 110 -0.27 -14.96 -15.27
CA ALA A 110 -0.43 -13.59 -15.71
C ALA A 110 -1.88 -13.25 -16.03
N VAL A 111 -2.29 -12.06 -15.60
CA VAL A 111 -3.51 -11.39 -16.02
C VAL A 111 -3.21 -10.62 -17.31
N LYS A 112 -3.75 -11.12 -18.42
CA LYS A 112 -3.62 -10.55 -19.78
C LYS A 112 -4.92 -9.95 -20.31
N HIS A 113 -6.00 -10.08 -19.54
CA HIS A 113 -7.30 -9.47 -19.76
C HIS A 113 -7.88 -9.06 -18.40
N GLU A 114 -9.04 -8.42 -18.36
CA GLU A 114 -9.74 -8.08 -17.11
C GLU A 114 -10.00 -9.28 -16.19
N LEU A 115 -9.54 -9.16 -14.94
CA LEU A 115 -9.84 -10.01 -13.82
C LEU A 115 -10.55 -9.19 -12.73
N THR A 116 -11.80 -9.54 -12.46
CA THR A 116 -12.58 -8.98 -11.35
C THR A 116 -12.67 -9.99 -10.22
N ILE A 117 -12.38 -9.57 -8.99
CA ILE A 117 -12.44 -10.39 -7.78
C ILE A 117 -13.51 -9.80 -6.86
N ARG A 118 -14.54 -10.59 -6.54
CA ARG A 118 -15.68 -10.14 -5.70
C ARG A 118 -15.30 -10.06 -4.21
N PRO A 119 -16.02 -9.26 -3.41
CA PRO A 119 -15.82 -9.21 -1.95
C PRO A 119 -15.86 -10.59 -1.29
N GLY A 120 -14.94 -10.81 -0.35
CA GLY A 120 -14.85 -12.03 0.45
C GLY A 120 -13.91 -13.10 -0.10
N VAL A 121 -13.50 -12.97 -1.38
CA VAL A 121 -12.65 -13.97 -2.03
C VAL A 121 -11.27 -14.07 -1.37
N VAL A 122 -10.87 -15.31 -1.08
CA VAL A 122 -9.54 -15.69 -0.61
C VAL A 122 -8.80 -16.46 -1.70
N ILE A 123 -7.67 -15.93 -2.15
CA ILE A 123 -6.79 -16.54 -3.13
C ILE A 123 -5.50 -16.96 -2.42
N ALA A 124 -5.24 -18.27 -2.35
CA ALA A 124 -3.99 -18.80 -1.82
C ALA A 124 -3.01 -19.13 -2.94
N PHE A 125 -1.74 -18.80 -2.75
CA PHE A 125 -0.65 -19.06 -3.68
C PHE A 125 0.24 -20.18 -3.15
N GLU A 126 0.57 -21.14 -4.01
CA GLU A 126 1.62 -22.11 -3.70
C GLU A 126 3.00 -21.44 -3.57
N ARG A 127 3.97 -22.19 -3.08
CA ARG A 127 5.30 -21.68 -2.79
C ARG A 127 5.94 -21.07 -4.04
N ASP A 128 6.55 -19.89 -3.89
CA ASP A 128 7.29 -19.17 -4.94
C ASP A 128 6.46 -18.74 -6.18
N VAL A 129 5.15 -18.95 -6.14
CA VAL A 129 4.22 -18.53 -7.20
C VAL A 129 4.11 -17.01 -7.24
N ARG A 130 4.18 -16.43 -8.44
CA ARG A 130 4.01 -15.00 -8.71
C ARG A 130 2.68 -14.73 -9.40
N PHE A 131 2.11 -13.57 -9.09
CA PHE A 131 0.90 -13.07 -9.73
C PHE A 131 1.21 -11.81 -10.57
N ASP A 132 1.22 -11.94 -11.89
CA ASP A 132 1.60 -10.87 -12.81
C ASP A 132 0.36 -10.15 -13.39
N ILE A 133 0.33 -8.82 -13.36
CA ILE A 133 -0.67 -7.99 -14.05
C ILE A 133 0.01 -7.34 -15.25
N ASN A 134 -0.15 -7.91 -16.44
CA ASN A 134 0.66 -7.57 -17.61
C ASN A 134 0.29 -6.23 -18.26
N ALA A 135 1.29 -5.56 -18.85
CA ALA A 135 1.13 -4.31 -19.59
C ALA A 135 0.17 -4.42 -20.80
N ASN A 136 0.09 -5.59 -21.44
CA ASN A 136 -0.67 -5.82 -22.66
C ASN A 136 -2.13 -6.24 -22.37
N GLY A 137 -2.91 -5.35 -21.74
CA GLY A 137 -4.34 -5.57 -21.50
C GLY A 137 -4.72 -6.21 -20.16
N GLY A 138 -3.76 -6.45 -19.27
CA GLY A 138 -4.05 -6.91 -17.91
C GLY A 138 -4.77 -5.84 -17.10
N ILE A 139 -5.89 -6.19 -16.47
CA ILE A 139 -6.62 -5.30 -15.56
C ILE A 139 -6.98 -6.09 -14.30
N LEU A 140 -6.63 -5.56 -13.13
CA LEU A 140 -7.00 -6.15 -11.84
C LEU A 140 -8.01 -5.27 -11.11
N ILE A 141 -9.22 -5.79 -10.91
CA ILE A 141 -10.27 -5.14 -10.13
C ILE A 141 -10.55 -5.97 -8.88
N ALA A 142 -9.93 -5.63 -7.76
CA ALA A 142 -10.21 -6.24 -6.46
C ALA A 142 -10.78 -5.19 -5.50
N LYS A 143 -12.10 -5.22 -5.32
CA LYS A 143 -12.82 -4.31 -4.42
C LYS A 143 -13.62 -5.12 -3.41
N GLY A 144 -13.04 -5.31 -2.22
CA GLY A 144 -13.73 -5.91 -1.09
C GLY A 144 -14.65 -4.91 -0.38
N THR A 145 -15.20 -5.33 0.75
CA THR A 145 -15.89 -4.47 1.70
C THR A 145 -15.25 -4.59 3.08
N ALA A 146 -15.61 -3.72 4.03
CA ALA A 146 -15.05 -3.78 5.38
C ALA A 146 -15.33 -5.12 6.09
N ASP A 147 -16.48 -5.74 5.80
CA ASP A 147 -16.92 -7.04 6.31
C ASP A 147 -16.46 -8.23 5.45
N LYS A 148 -16.21 -8.00 4.15
CA LYS A 148 -15.79 -9.03 3.19
C LYS A 148 -14.56 -8.58 2.40
N LYS A 149 -13.42 -8.53 3.08
CA LYS A 149 -12.14 -8.22 2.44
C LYS A 149 -11.74 -9.32 1.45
N ILE A 150 -11.02 -8.93 0.41
CA ILE A 150 -10.36 -9.87 -0.50
C ILE A 150 -8.97 -10.17 0.04
N ARG A 151 -8.53 -11.43 0.04
CA ARG A 151 -7.26 -11.83 0.66
C ARG A 151 -6.36 -12.58 -0.33
N PHE A 152 -5.14 -12.10 -0.51
CA PHE A 152 -4.06 -12.77 -1.24
C PHE A 152 -3.07 -13.33 -0.21
N VAL A 153 -2.98 -14.66 -0.09
CA VAL A 153 -2.26 -15.35 1.01
C VAL A 153 -1.38 -16.49 0.50
N GLY A 154 -0.44 -16.98 1.31
CA GLY A 154 0.22 -18.25 1.03
C GLY A 154 -0.68 -19.43 1.41
N VAL A 155 -0.59 -20.55 0.67
CA VAL A 155 -1.25 -21.83 1.09
C VAL A 155 -0.78 -22.26 2.48
N ASN A 156 0.48 -21.96 2.82
CA ASN A 156 0.98 -22.01 4.18
C ASN A 156 1.25 -20.56 4.64
N PRO A 157 0.68 -20.13 5.78
CA PRO A 157 0.78 -18.75 6.26
C PRO A 157 2.14 -18.47 6.91
N THR A 158 3.22 -18.64 6.14
CA THR A 158 4.59 -18.32 6.54
C THR A 158 5.06 -17.08 5.78
N LYS A 159 5.63 -16.10 6.47
CA LYS A 159 6.22 -14.92 5.84
C LYS A 159 7.21 -15.31 4.72
N GLY A 160 7.06 -14.72 3.53
CA GLY A 160 7.89 -15.06 2.36
C GLY A 160 7.55 -16.42 1.74
N TYR A 161 6.29 -16.85 1.75
CA TYR A 161 5.89 -18.14 1.18
C TYR A 161 5.73 -18.10 -0.35
N TRP A 162 5.07 -17.06 -0.87
CA TRP A 162 4.84 -16.87 -2.30
C TRP A 162 5.56 -15.61 -2.80
N ALA A 163 5.72 -15.46 -4.11
CA ALA A 163 6.61 -14.43 -4.65
C ALA A 163 6.05 -13.01 -4.51
N GLY A 164 4.73 -12.83 -4.60
CA GLY A 164 4.05 -11.54 -4.54
C GLY A 164 3.35 -11.16 -5.84
N ILE A 165 2.78 -9.95 -5.85
CA ILE A 165 2.06 -9.36 -6.98
C ILE A 165 3.01 -8.44 -7.74
N MET A 166 3.13 -8.63 -9.05
CA MET A 166 3.91 -7.79 -9.94
C MET A 166 2.97 -7.08 -10.93
N VAL A 167 2.97 -5.76 -10.93
CA VAL A 167 2.09 -4.95 -11.78
C VAL A 167 2.93 -4.23 -12.83
N TYR A 168 2.70 -4.58 -14.08
CA TYR A 168 3.22 -3.89 -15.26
C TYR A 168 2.14 -3.06 -15.97
N SER A 169 0.86 -3.32 -15.67
CA SER A 169 -0.27 -2.68 -16.32
C SER A 169 -0.41 -1.21 -15.96
N GLY A 170 -0.39 -0.35 -16.98
CA GLY A 170 -0.72 1.07 -16.89
C GLY A 170 -2.23 1.37 -16.87
N SER A 171 -3.09 0.36 -16.79
CA SER A 171 -4.54 0.56 -16.81
C SER A 171 -5.02 1.38 -15.60
N ASN A 172 -5.79 2.43 -15.89
CA ASN A 172 -6.46 3.24 -14.87
C ASN A 172 -7.65 2.52 -14.19
N ALA A 173 -7.93 1.27 -14.56
CA ALA A 173 -8.92 0.42 -13.89
C ALA A 173 -8.30 -0.43 -12.76
N ASN A 174 -6.95 -0.54 -12.69
CA ASN A 174 -6.27 -1.31 -11.65
C ASN A 174 -6.56 -0.75 -10.25
N VAL A 175 -7.09 -1.62 -9.37
CA VAL A 175 -7.54 -1.25 -8.03
C VAL A 175 -7.44 -2.40 -7.04
N LEU A 176 -6.92 -2.09 -5.85
CA LEU A 176 -6.99 -2.88 -4.65
C LEU A 176 -7.66 -2.04 -3.56
N GLU A 177 -8.88 -2.39 -3.18
CA GLU A 177 -9.65 -1.71 -2.15
C GLU A 177 -10.21 -2.74 -1.16
N GLN A 178 -10.02 -2.53 0.15
CA GLN A 178 -10.38 -3.50 1.18
C GLN A 178 -9.75 -4.88 0.91
N VAL A 179 -8.46 -4.87 0.60
CA VAL A 179 -7.65 -6.05 0.26
C VAL A 179 -6.65 -6.33 1.37
N GLU A 180 -6.31 -7.61 1.56
CA GLU A 180 -5.17 -8.05 2.35
C GLU A 180 -4.14 -8.75 1.44
N VAL A 181 -2.89 -8.29 1.45
CA VAL A 181 -1.76 -8.98 0.79
C VAL A 181 -0.79 -9.44 1.87
N LEU A 182 -0.75 -10.76 2.08
CA LEU A 182 -0.08 -11.38 3.21
C LEU A 182 0.97 -12.40 2.77
N GLN A 183 2.05 -12.52 3.55
CA GLN A 183 3.02 -13.63 3.47
C GLN A 183 3.76 -13.76 2.13
N ALA A 184 3.80 -12.71 1.33
CA ALA A 184 4.52 -12.67 0.06
C ALA A 184 6.02 -12.39 0.28
N GLY A 185 6.76 -12.31 -0.82
CA GLY A 185 8.18 -11.94 -0.85
C GLY A 185 9.16 -13.11 -0.73
N SER A 186 8.79 -14.31 -1.19
CA SER A 186 9.69 -15.47 -1.13
C SER A 186 11.02 -15.27 -1.90
N ARG A 187 10.98 -14.48 -2.97
CA ARG A 187 12.10 -14.13 -3.85
C ARG A 187 11.97 -12.69 -4.35
N THR A 188 13.06 -12.16 -4.89
CA THR A 188 13.09 -10.80 -5.45
C THR A 188 12.20 -10.69 -6.68
N LEU A 189 11.47 -9.58 -6.79
CA LEU A 189 10.60 -9.28 -7.94
C LEU A 189 11.24 -8.26 -8.90
N LEU A 190 11.92 -7.25 -8.35
CA LEU A 190 12.55 -6.16 -9.12
C LEU A 190 13.76 -5.62 -8.34
N ASP A 191 14.84 -5.28 -9.02
CA ASP A 191 16.05 -4.61 -8.48
C ASP A 191 16.59 -5.20 -7.17
N ASN A 192 16.65 -6.53 -7.11
CA ASN A 192 17.06 -7.30 -5.93
C ASN A 192 16.22 -6.98 -4.67
N LYS A 193 15.00 -6.46 -4.83
CA LYS A 193 14.06 -6.23 -3.74
C LYS A 193 12.96 -7.28 -3.74
N LYS A 194 12.62 -7.73 -2.55
CA LYS A 194 11.42 -8.52 -2.27
C LYS A 194 10.30 -7.56 -1.86
N ALA A 195 9.07 -7.82 -2.30
CA ALA A 195 7.91 -7.07 -1.84
C ALA A 195 6.62 -7.88 -1.98
N GLY A 196 5.59 -7.52 -1.24
CA GLY A 196 4.26 -8.09 -1.44
C GLY A 196 3.58 -7.61 -2.72
N ILE A 197 3.75 -6.32 -3.03
CA ILE A 197 3.29 -5.69 -4.27
C ILE A 197 4.47 -4.94 -4.90
N THR A 198 4.73 -5.16 -6.17
CA THR A 198 5.75 -4.42 -6.94
C THR A 198 5.10 -3.75 -8.14
N LEU A 199 5.32 -2.45 -8.31
CA LEU A 199 4.93 -1.64 -9.47
C LEU A 199 6.19 -1.24 -10.24
N PHE A 200 6.14 -1.30 -11.57
CA PHE A 200 7.27 -1.01 -12.45
C PHE A 200 6.84 -0.32 -13.74
N LYS A 201 7.65 0.64 -14.22
CA LYS A 201 7.34 1.50 -15.37
C LYS A 201 6.04 2.26 -15.14
N GLU A 202 5.39 2.69 -16.22
CA GLU A 202 4.10 3.37 -16.28
C GLU A 202 2.91 2.60 -15.65
N SER A 203 3.16 1.51 -14.91
CA SER A 203 2.16 0.80 -14.12
C SER A 203 1.43 1.73 -13.15
N GLN A 204 0.12 1.51 -13.00
CA GLN A 204 -0.72 2.37 -12.16
C GLN A 204 -1.65 1.54 -11.30
N ILE A 205 -1.92 2.02 -10.09
CA ILE A 205 -2.84 1.34 -9.16
C ILE A 205 -3.55 2.34 -8.23
N VAL A 206 -4.79 2.00 -7.85
CA VAL A 206 -5.47 2.57 -6.68
C VAL A 206 -5.30 1.60 -5.52
N LEU A 207 -4.87 2.10 -4.36
CA LEU A 207 -4.74 1.31 -3.14
C LEU A 207 -5.48 2.00 -1.98
N LYS A 208 -6.57 1.39 -1.50
CA LYS A 208 -7.44 1.99 -0.49
C LYS A 208 -7.81 1.01 0.60
N ASN A 209 -7.86 1.46 1.86
CA ASN A 209 -8.38 0.70 3.00
C ASN A 209 -7.81 -0.72 3.08
N SER A 210 -6.56 -0.92 2.67
CA SER A 210 -5.97 -2.25 2.48
C SER A 210 -4.87 -2.53 3.49
N LEU A 211 -4.68 -3.82 3.83
CA LEU A 211 -3.64 -4.31 4.73
C LEU A 211 -2.56 -5.03 3.93
N ILE A 212 -1.32 -4.55 4.01
CA ILE A 212 -0.18 -5.18 3.34
C ILE A 212 0.82 -5.56 4.42
N ALA A 213 0.83 -6.84 4.77
CA ALA A 213 1.45 -7.26 6.02
C ALA A 213 2.13 -8.63 5.97
N GLN A 214 3.02 -8.86 6.94
CA GLN A 214 3.71 -10.15 7.10
C GLN A 214 4.50 -10.59 5.86
N ASN A 215 4.92 -9.66 5.00
CA ASN A 215 5.72 -9.99 3.82
C ASN A 215 7.21 -10.05 4.18
N ASP A 216 7.95 -10.93 3.50
CA ASP A 216 9.42 -10.90 3.53
C ASP A 216 9.91 -9.93 2.47
N GLY A 217 10.24 -8.71 2.87
CA GLY A 217 10.55 -7.59 1.99
C GLY A 217 9.75 -6.36 2.37
N TYR A 218 9.58 -5.47 1.39
CA TYR A 218 8.68 -4.33 1.50
C TYR A 218 7.21 -4.78 1.43
N GLY A 219 6.29 -3.99 1.95
CA GLY A 219 4.89 -4.21 1.65
C GLY A 219 4.59 -3.86 0.19
N LEU A 220 4.90 -2.62 -0.20
CA LEU A 220 4.80 -2.14 -1.59
C LEU A 220 6.12 -1.51 -2.05
N PHE A 221 6.57 -1.92 -3.23
CA PHE A 221 7.70 -1.31 -3.93
C PHE A 221 7.20 -0.66 -5.23
N ALA A 222 7.21 0.67 -5.30
CA ALA A 222 6.77 1.43 -6.48
C ALA A 222 7.96 2.12 -7.15
N ASN A 223 8.50 1.50 -8.20
CA ASN A 223 9.70 1.97 -8.88
C ASN A 223 9.42 2.49 -10.29
N GLU A 224 10.35 3.26 -10.85
CA GLU A 224 10.40 3.73 -12.26
C GLU A 224 9.04 4.16 -12.83
N GLU A 225 8.68 5.44 -12.76
CA GLU A 225 7.44 5.98 -13.38
C GLU A 225 6.12 5.34 -12.91
N ALA A 226 6.14 4.41 -11.93
CA ALA A 226 4.92 3.84 -11.38
C ALA A 226 4.05 4.91 -10.71
N ILE A 227 2.73 4.78 -10.80
CA ILE A 227 1.78 5.80 -10.35
C ILE A 227 0.81 5.23 -9.32
N LEU A 228 0.90 5.72 -8.08
CA LEU A 228 -0.13 5.55 -7.07
C LEU A 228 -1.26 6.55 -7.31
N ARG A 229 -2.24 6.22 -8.15
CA ARG A 229 -3.29 7.18 -8.57
C ARG A 229 -4.11 7.69 -7.40
N GLU A 230 -4.47 6.79 -6.49
CA GLU A 230 -5.08 7.13 -5.21
C GLU A 230 -4.52 6.19 -4.14
N PHE A 231 -4.23 6.76 -2.97
CA PHE A 231 -3.70 6.06 -1.82
C PHE A 231 -4.42 6.57 -0.58
N THR A 232 -5.19 5.72 0.11
CA THR A 232 -6.02 6.19 1.24
C THR A 232 -6.17 5.13 2.32
N ALA A 233 -5.86 5.50 3.57
CA ALA A 233 -6.14 4.71 4.77
C ALA A 233 -5.65 3.25 4.72
N ASN A 234 -4.44 3.05 4.17
CA ASN A 234 -3.81 1.75 4.09
C ASN A 234 -2.99 1.46 5.35
N THR A 235 -2.83 0.18 5.68
CA THR A 235 -1.99 -0.26 6.79
C THR A 235 -0.88 -1.16 6.27
N PHE A 236 0.37 -0.81 6.59
CA PHE A 236 1.54 -1.62 6.34
C PHE A 236 2.12 -2.08 7.67
N SER A 237 2.18 -3.39 7.90
CA SER A 237 2.57 -3.92 9.21
C SER A 237 3.36 -5.21 9.10
N ALA A 238 4.26 -5.46 10.06
CA ALA A 238 5.00 -6.70 10.16
C ALA A 238 5.74 -7.13 8.87
N ASN A 239 6.11 -6.22 7.97
CA ASN A 239 6.98 -6.52 6.82
C ASN A 239 8.46 -6.56 7.29
N THR A 240 9.35 -7.34 6.66
CA THR A 240 10.77 -7.42 7.12
C THR A 240 11.58 -6.18 6.77
N GLU A 241 11.18 -5.43 5.74
CA GLU A 241 11.74 -4.13 5.40
C GLU A 241 10.80 -2.99 5.86
N ALA A 242 10.90 -1.81 5.25
CA ALA A 242 9.91 -0.76 5.47
C ALA A 242 8.54 -1.12 4.88
N GLY A 243 7.49 -0.42 5.31
CA GLY A 243 6.15 -0.64 4.77
C GLY A 243 6.12 -0.39 3.25
N ILE A 244 6.76 0.70 2.80
CA ILE A 244 6.85 1.05 1.38
C ILE A 244 8.23 1.59 0.99
N LEU A 245 8.62 1.28 -0.25
CA LEU A 245 9.73 1.88 -0.97
C LEU A 245 9.19 2.50 -2.27
N LEU A 246 9.47 3.77 -2.52
CA LEU A 246 8.96 4.46 -3.71
C LEU A 246 9.89 5.55 -4.25
N VAL A 247 9.67 5.95 -5.50
CA VAL A 247 10.27 7.16 -6.07
C VAL A 247 9.55 8.42 -5.57
N THR A 248 10.27 9.54 -5.55
CA THR A 248 9.82 10.86 -5.04
C THR A 248 8.47 11.33 -5.58
N ASP A 249 8.15 11.04 -6.84
CA ASP A 249 6.91 11.47 -7.50
C ASP A 249 5.62 10.91 -6.88
N ASN A 250 5.73 9.81 -6.14
CA ASN A 250 4.58 9.21 -5.46
C ASN A 250 4.39 9.70 -4.03
N VAL A 251 5.37 10.40 -3.43
CA VAL A 251 5.30 10.82 -2.02
C VAL A 251 4.11 11.76 -1.78
N ALA A 252 3.88 12.70 -2.70
CA ALA A 252 2.77 13.66 -2.61
C ALA A 252 1.39 13.01 -2.76
N LYS A 253 1.32 11.75 -3.20
CA LYS A 253 0.07 11.00 -3.40
C LYS A 253 -0.35 10.22 -2.16
N LEU A 254 0.52 10.10 -1.15
CA LEU A 254 0.24 9.40 0.09
C LEU A 254 -0.68 10.22 0.99
N ASP A 255 -1.65 9.57 1.62
CA ASP A 255 -2.55 10.22 2.57
C ASP A 255 -2.02 10.15 4.01
N ALA A 256 -2.49 11.08 4.84
CA ALA A 256 -2.09 11.17 6.25
C ALA A 256 -2.71 10.10 7.17
N ALA A 257 -3.72 9.35 6.71
CA ALA A 257 -4.40 8.34 7.52
C ALA A 257 -3.78 6.93 7.37
N SER A 258 -2.94 6.72 6.35
CA SER A 258 -2.19 5.48 6.21
C SER A 258 -1.15 5.30 7.33
N VAL A 259 -0.95 4.04 7.76
CA VAL A 259 -0.14 3.67 8.93
C VAL A 259 1.00 2.75 8.53
N PHE A 260 2.21 3.05 9.01
CA PHE A 260 3.45 2.32 8.71
C PHE A 260 4.25 1.94 9.97
N THR A 261 3.71 2.23 11.15
CA THR A 261 4.40 2.11 12.44
C THR A 261 4.16 0.78 13.17
N ASN A 262 3.38 -0.12 12.59
CA ASN A 262 2.96 -1.37 13.24
C ASN A 262 3.90 -2.56 12.93
N GLY A 263 5.16 -2.45 13.39
CA GLY A 263 6.10 -3.58 13.41
C GLY A 263 6.78 -3.92 12.08
N ASN A 264 6.86 -2.99 11.14
CA ASN A 264 7.74 -3.16 9.98
C ASN A 264 9.20 -3.17 10.44
N GLY A 265 10.09 -3.81 9.67
CA GLY A 265 11.53 -3.81 9.98
C GLY A 265 12.09 -2.40 10.15
N ARG A 266 11.53 -1.44 9.40
CA ARG A 266 11.72 0.00 9.62
C ARG A 266 10.38 0.72 9.49
N ASN A 267 9.99 1.45 10.53
CA ASN A 267 8.73 2.20 10.58
C ASN A 267 8.86 3.58 9.90
N VAL A 268 9.16 3.57 8.61
CA VAL A 268 9.36 4.76 7.77
C VAL A 268 8.78 4.55 6.38
N ILE A 269 8.66 5.62 5.60
CA ILE A 269 8.52 5.58 4.15
C ILE A 269 9.91 5.67 3.54
N GLU A 270 10.37 4.66 2.80
CA GLU A 270 11.64 4.76 2.11
C GLU A 270 11.48 5.34 0.72
N ILE A 271 12.35 6.30 0.39
CA ILE A 271 12.31 7.06 -0.86
C ILE A 271 13.62 6.82 -1.61
N ASN A 272 13.51 6.17 -2.76
CA ASN A 272 14.61 5.90 -3.69
C ASN A 272 14.39 6.72 -4.95
N GLY A 273 14.64 8.02 -4.88
CA GLY A 273 14.52 8.92 -6.01
C GLY A 273 15.43 10.12 -5.82
N ASP A 274 15.95 10.64 -6.93
CA ASP A 274 17.03 11.62 -6.90
C ASP A 274 16.50 13.07 -7.03
N TYR A 275 15.23 13.24 -7.38
CA TYR A 275 14.67 14.54 -7.73
C TYR A 275 13.32 14.81 -7.08
N ILE A 276 13.14 16.01 -6.53
CA ILE A 276 11.82 16.51 -6.14
C ILE A 276 11.39 17.55 -7.18
N GLY A 277 10.37 17.14 -7.96
CA GLY A 277 9.89 17.90 -9.09
C GLY A 277 10.83 17.86 -10.30
N GLU A 278 10.37 18.49 -11.37
CA GLU A 278 11.06 18.55 -12.65
C GLU A 278 11.67 19.93 -12.90
N ASN A 279 12.77 19.98 -13.67
CA ASN A 279 13.40 21.24 -14.04
C ASN A 279 12.46 22.10 -14.90
N GLY A 280 12.34 23.39 -14.57
CA GLY A 280 11.53 24.34 -15.32
C GLY A 280 10.03 24.25 -15.06
N GLN A 281 9.59 23.37 -14.16
CA GLN A 281 8.20 23.28 -13.72
C GLN A 281 7.96 24.12 -12.47
N SER A 282 6.88 24.91 -12.48
CA SER A 282 6.51 25.79 -11.36
C SER A 282 5.62 25.10 -10.32
N ALA A 283 5.27 23.83 -10.52
CA ALA A 283 4.40 23.10 -9.60
C ALA A 283 5.10 22.85 -8.25
N GLU A 284 4.43 23.26 -7.17
CA GLU A 284 4.86 23.00 -5.80
C GLU A 284 4.48 21.56 -5.41
N ILE A 285 5.46 20.79 -4.97
CA ILE A 285 5.32 19.43 -4.44
C ILE A 285 5.18 19.51 -2.93
N ILE A 286 4.08 18.98 -2.40
CA ILE A 286 3.76 19.04 -0.98
C ILE A 286 3.92 17.65 -0.37
N TRP A 287 4.73 17.53 0.68
CA TRP A 287 4.77 16.34 1.52
C TRP A 287 3.95 16.59 2.78
N GLY A 288 2.86 15.83 2.91
CA GLY A 288 1.84 16.06 3.91
C GLY A 288 2.18 15.57 5.32
N GLY A 289 3.01 14.52 5.41
CA GLY A 289 3.23 13.78 6.65
C GLY A 289 2.07 12.87 7.01
N PHE A 290 2.18 12.21 8.16
CA PHE A 290 1.21 11.22 8.62
C PHE A 290 0.70 11.57 10.01
N THR A 291 -0.52 11.13 10.31
CA THR A 291 -1.16 11.33 11.61
C THR A 291 -0.35 10.67 12.73
N ASP A 292 0.27 9.52 12.45
CA ASP A 292 1.14 8.79 13.37
C ASP A 292 2.61 9.28 13.38
N LYS A 293 2.91 10.36 12.63
CA LYS A 293 4.24 10.96 12.49
C LYS A 293 5.29 10.03 11.87
N THR A 294 4.88 9.04 11.06
CA THR A 294 5.81 8.22 10.27
C THR A 294 6.81 9.12 9.51
N PRO A 295 8.13 8.89 9.63
CA PRO A 295 9.14 9.64 8.88
C PRO A 295 9.19 9.26 7.40
N TYR A 296 9.57 10.23 6.57
CA TYR A 296 10.08 9.98 5.22
C TYR A 296 11.59 9.78 5.28
N ARG A 297 12.13 8.72 4.69
CA ARG A 297 13.57 8.41 4.66
C ARG A 297 14.12 8.43 3.25
N LEU A 298 15.05 9.34 2.99
CA LEU A 298 15.79 9.45 1.75
C LEU A 298 16.92 8.41 1.73
N LEU A 299 16.98 7.62 0.65
CA LEU A 299 18.04 6.63 0.45
C LEU A 299 19.17 7.12 -0.47
N ASN A 300 18.91 8.16 -1.27
CA ASN A 300 19.88 8.78 -2.20
C ASN A 300 20.00 10.28 -1.94
N ASP A 301 21.05 10.89 -2.47
CA ASP A 301 21.15 12.34 -2.58
C ASP A 301 19.95 12.87 -3.39
N VAL A 302 19.28 13.92 -2.88
CA VAL A 302 18.06 14.46 -3.51
C VAL A 302 18.27 15.89 -3.95
N ALA A 303 17.96 16.18 -5.21
CA ALA A 303 17.93 17.52 -5.77
C ALA A 303 16.49 18.04 -5.92
N VAL A 304 16.19 19.14 -5.26
CA VAL A 304 14.92 19.87 -5.34
C VAL A 304 14.98 20.79 -6.55
N ARG A 305 14.20 20.47 -7.59
CA ARG A 305 14.22 21.16 -8.89
C ARG A 305 13.02 22.09 -9.12
N SER A 306 11.96 21.88 -8.35
CA SER A 306 10.78 22.78 -8.27
C SER A 306 10.54 23.24 -6.82
N GLY A 307 9.34 23.74 -6.49
CA GLY A 307 8.99 24.07 -5.11
C GLY A 307 8.75 22.81 -4.28
N TRP A 308 9.43 22.67 -3.14
CA TRP A 308 9.19 21.61 -2.17
C TRP A 308 8.67 22.17 -0.86
N LYS A 309 7.44 21.80 -0.49
CA LYS A 309 6.80 22.24 0.74
C LYS A 309 6.58 21.07 1.70
N LEU A 310 7.00 21.28 2.94
CA LEU A 310 6.77 20.34 4.04
C LEU A 310 5.70 20.90 4.97
N ASN A 311 4.65 20.12 5.21
CA ASN A 311 3.62 20.47 6.18
C ASN A 311 4.13 20.33 7.63
N PRO A 312 3.48 21.00 8.61
CA PRO A 312 3.84 20.86 10.01
C PRO A 312 3.88 19.40 10.50
N GLY A 313 4.91 19.07 11.28
CA GLY A 313 5.10 17.74 11.87
C GLY A 313 5.81 16.73 10.97
N VAL A 314 6.09 17.08 9.71
CA VAL A 314 6.86 16.21 8.81
C VAL A 314 8.27 15.98 9.35
N THR A 315 8.70 14.72 9.39
CA THR A 315 10.09 14.34 9.62
C THR A 315 10.69 13.76 8.35
N VAL A 316 11.81 14.32 7.92
CA VAL A 316 12.66 13.82 6.85
C VAL A 316 13.95 13.28 7.47
N GLU A 317 14.22 12.00 7.24
CA GLU A 317 15.43 11.31 7.60
C GLU A 317 16.30 11.11 6.36
N ALA A 318 17.59 11.33 6.49
CA ALA A 318 18.57 11.01 5.46
C ALA A 318 19.33 9.72 5.82
N GLY A 319 19.59 8.89 4.82
CA GLY A 319 20.58 7.82 4.92
C GLY A 319 21.98 8.34 5.30
N ARG A 320 22.88 7.42 5.58
CA ARG A 320 24.28 7.75 5.89
C ARG A 320 24.90 8.49 4.70
N ASP A 321 25.55 9.62 4.96
CA ASP A 321 26.24 10.42 3.95
C ASP A 321 25.36 10.91 2.78
N ILE A 322 24.05 11.02 3.00
CA ILE A 322 23.10 11.56 2.02
C ILE A 322 22.93 13.07 2.18
N SER A 323 22.82 13.81 1.07
CA SER A 323 22.55 15.26 1.02
C SER A 323 21.19 15.61 0.42
N ILE A 324 20.72 16.81 0.76
CA ILE A 324 19.57 17.46 0.13
C ILE A 324 20.08 18.72 -0.56
N HIS A 325 19.89 18.85 -1.87
CA HIS A 325 20.32 19.99 -2.67
C HIS A 325 19.10 20.78 -3.13
N ILE A 326 18.99 22.04 -2.71
CA ILE A 326 17.99 22.97 -3.22
C ILE A 326 18.61 23.66 -4.43
N ASN A 327 18.29 23.18 -5.64
CA ASN A 327 18.88 23.68 -6.88
C ASN A 327 18.37 25.10 -7.20
N GLU A 328 19.09 25.78 -8.09
CA GLU A 328 18.81 27.16 -8.53
C GLU A 328 17.35 27.43 -8.93
N SER A 329 16.71 26.48 -9.63
CA SER A 329 15.32 26.58 -10.07
C SER A 329 14.29 26.20 -9.00
N GLY A 330 14.72 25.51 -7.95
CA GLY A 330 13.87 24.98 -6.89
C GLY A 330 13.77 25.91 -5.69
N TYR A 331 12.94 25.54 -4.72
CA TYR A 331 12.94 26.17 -3.39
C TYR A 331 12.44 25.22 -2.32
N LEU A 332 12.80 25.47 -1.06
CA LEU A 332 12.29 24.73 0.10
C LEU A 332 11.41 25.63 0.98
N THR A 333 10.22 25.15 1.33
CA THR A 333 9.38 25.76 2.38
C THR A 333 9.06 24.72 3.44
N ALA A 334 9.78 24.78 4.57
CA ALA A 334 9.58 23.93 5.74
C ALA A 334 9.08 24.79 6.91
N LYS A 335 7.77 24.87 7.10
CA LYS A 335 7.15 25.70 8.15
C LYS A 335 6.35 24.83 9.11
N GLY A 336 6.94 24.54 10.26
CA GLY A 336 6.26 23.86 11.36
C GLY A 336 5.43 24.81 12.22
N THR A 337 4.92 24.26 13.32
CA THR A 337 4.34 25.01 14.43
C THR A 337 5.12 24.71 15.71
N ASP A 338 4.84 25.43 16.79
CA ASP A 338 5.47 25.20 18.11
C ASP A 338 5.27 23.75 18.61
N THR A 339 4.17 23.10 18.22
CA THR A 339 3.81 21.73 18.62
C THR A 339 4.08 20.69 17.54
N GLN A 340 4.20 21.09 16.28
CA GLN A 340 4.42 20.23 15.12
C GLN A 340 5.58 20.77 14.29
N LYS A 341 6.79 20.64 14.83
CA LYS A 341 7.99 21.05 14.12
C LYS A 341 8.22 20.19 12.87
N VAL A 342 8.74 20.81 11.82
CA VAL A 342 9.35 20.06 10.71
C VAL A 342 10.75 19.62 11.15
N ARG A 343 11.17 18.39 10.86
CA ARG A 343 12.48 17.87 11.28
C ARG A 343 13.26 17.33 10.10
N PHE A 344 14.53 17.72 10.00
CA PHE A 344 15.55 17.11 9.16
C PHE A 344 16.61 16.46 10.04
N THR A 345 16.88 15.17 9.84
CA THR A 345 17.84 14.41 10.66
C THR A 345 18.43 13.24 9.86
N GLY A 346 19.44 12.56 10.41
CA GLY A 346 19.87 11.25 9.94
C GLY A 346 18.92 10.13 10.40
N ALA A 347 18.90 9.02 9.67
CA ALA A 347 18.27 7.77 10.08
C ALA A 347 18.94 7.17 11.35
N GLY A 348 20.21 7.51 11.58
CA GLY A 348 20.89 7.35 12.86
C GLY A 348 20.96 8.68 13.62
N THR A 349 21.04 8.61 14.94
CA THR A 349 21.01 9.78 15.84
C THR A 349 22.38 10.28 16.26
N THR A 350 23.46 9.66 15.77
CA THR A 350 24.83 10.12 16.04
C THR A 350 25.10 11.45 15.36
N ALA A 351 25.88 12.33 15.97
CA ALA A 351 26.35 13.57 15.32
C ALA A 351 27.06 13.26 14.00
N ALA A 352 26.99 14.20 13.04
CA ALA A 352 27.60 14.04 11.72
C ALA A 352 27.21 12.74 10.99
N TYR A 353 25.93 12.38 11.02
CA TYR A 353 25.39 11.17 10.39
C TYR A 353 25.21 11.30 8.87
N TRP A 354 24.68 12.42 8.40
CA TRP A 354 24.37 12.67 6.99
C TRP A 354 25.06 13.95 6.50
N LYS A 355 25.07 14.21 5.19
CA LYS A 355 25.84 15.34 4.64
C LYS A 355 25.27 16.70 5.05
N GLY A 356 23.95 16.85 4.99
CA GLY A 356 23.24 18.09 5.29
C GLY A 356 22.48 18.66 4.10
N ILE A 357 22.05 19.91 4.24
CA ILE A 357 21.28 20.64 3.23
C ILE A 357 22.18 21.67 2.54
N LEU A 358 22.28 21.59 1.22
CA LEU A 358 22.94 22.58 0.36
C LEU A 358 21.87 23.42 -0.33
N CYS A 359 21.90 24.75 -0.17
CA CYS A 359 21.05 25.66 -0.90
C CYS A 359 21.84 26.42 -1.96
N LEU A 360 21.41 26.30 -3.21
CA LEU A 360 21.90 27.01 -4.39
C LEU A 360 20.85 27.99 -4.95
N SER A 361 19.70 28.10 -4.29
CA SER A 361 18.53 28.82 -4.82
C SER A 361 18.46 30.27 -4.34
N ALA A 362 18.25 31.18 -5.29
CA ALA A 362 17.97 32.60 -5.03
C ALA A 362 16.48 32.88 -4.72
N SER A 363 15.64 31.86 -4.61
CA SER A 363 14.21 32.03 -4.37
C SER A 363 13.93 32.62 -2.99
N ALA A 364 13.20 33.74 -2.93
CA ALA A 364 12.72 34.31 -1.67
C ALA A 364 11.74 33.41 -0.89
N LYS A 365 11.30 32.29 -1.50
CA LYS A 365 10.44 31.29 -0.84
C LYS A 365 11.22 30.31 0.04
N ASN A 366 12.55 30.28 -0.08
CA ASN A 366 13.41 29.46 0.77
C ASN A 366 13.24 29.83 2.24
N THR A 367 12.52 28.99 2.98
CA THR A 367 12.18 29.24 4.38
C THR A 367 12.22 27.96 5.21
N ILE A 368 12.88 28.02 6.35
CA ILE A 368 12.83 27.02 7.41
C ILE A 368 12.38 27.72 8.70
N GLU A 369 11.21 27.36 9.21
CA GLU A 369 10.62 27.98 10.39
C GLU A 369 9.98 26.95 11.32
N ASN A 370 10.13 27.10 12.64
CA ASN A 370 9.65 26.14 13.64
C ASN A 370 10.08 24.71 13.31
N ALA A 371 11.39 24.54 13.10
CA ALA A 371 11.94 23.30 12.60
C ALA A 371 13.09 22.78 13.46
N GLU A 372 13.66 21.65 13.05
CA GLU A 372 14.89 21.09 13.60
C GLU A 372 15.77 20.61 12.43
N ILE A 373 17.06 20.94 12.44
CA ILE A 373 18.08 20.41 11.52
C ILE A 373 19.19 19.82 12.35
N LEU A 374 19.29 18.49 12.38
CA LEU A 374 20.10 17.77 13.34
C LEU A 374 21.10 16.82 12.67
N ASN A 375 22.29 16.73 13.26
CA ASN A 375 23.25 15.65 13.05
C ASN A 375 23.78 15.53 11.61
N ALA A 376 23.88 16.62 10.85
CA ALA A 376 24.49 16.62 9.53
C ALA A 376 26.00 16.98 9.55
N GLY A 377 26.61 17.20 8.39
CA GLY A 377 28.04 17.50 8.28
C GLY A 377 28.95 16.28 8.35
N SER A 378 28.49 15.11 7.90
CA SER A 378 29.32 13.89 7.82
C SER A 378 30.49 14.04 6.84
N SER A 379 30.26 14.74 5.73
CA SER A 379 31.27 15.13 4.74
C SER A 379 30.99 16.53 4.18
N SER A 380 31.91 17.07 3.38
CA SER A 380 31.77 18.40 2.78
C SER A 380 30.53 18.48 1.88
N LEU A 381 29.74 19.55 2.02
CA LEU A 381 28.62 19.89 1.12
C LEU A 381 29.12 20.70 -0.09
N ALA A 382 29.94 21.73 0.15
CA ALA A 382 30.55 22.56 -0.89
C ALA A 382 31.82 23.24 -0.35
N ALA A 383 32.80 23.50 -1.22
CA ALA A 383 34.04 24.22 -0.90
C ALA A 383 34.81 23.72 0.36
N GLY A 384 34.74 22.42 0.66
CA GLY A 384 35.39 21.82 1.84
C GLY A 384 34.62 22.00 3.16
N ASN A 385 33.50 22.71 3.14
CA ASN A 385 32.72 23.03 4.32
C ASN A 385 31.67 21.96 4.63
N ARG A 386 31.58 21.60 5.91
CA ARG A 386 30.59 20.68 6.47
C ARG A 386 29.62 21.49 7.31
N ALA A 387 28.31 21.27 7.15
CA ALA A 387 27.31 21.98 7.93
C ALA A 387 25.99 21.20 8.04
N ASN A 388 25.11 21.60 8.97
CA ASN A 388 23.71 21.20 8.91
C ASN A 388 23.02 21.84 7.69
N LEU A 389 23.28 23.13 7.46
CA LEU A 389 22.79 23.90 6.33
C LEU A 389 23.92 24.74 5.73
N LEU A 390 24.12 24.68 4.42
CA LEU A 390 25.11 25.45 3.68
C LEU A 390 24.42 26.25 2.56
N LEU A 391 24.61 27.56 2.53
CA LEU A 391 24.17 28.44 1.43
C LEU A 391 25.38 28.73 0.52
N TYR A 392 25.28 28.41 -0.77
CA TYR A 392 26.41 28.49 -1.70
C TYR A 392 26.02 29.10 -3.04
N GLY A 393 26.76 30.13 -3.46
CA GLY A 393 26.57 30.81 -4.73
C GLY A 393 26.03 32.22 -4.58
N ASP A 394 26.10 32.98 -5.67
CA ASP A 394 25.71 34.38 -5.69
C ASP A 394 24.20 34.55 -5.56
N SER A 395 23.76 35.50 -4.73
CA SER A 395 22.35 35.86 -4.53
C SER A 395 21.46 34.74 -3.96
N VAL A 396 22.06 33.66 -3.42
CA VAL A 396 21.29 32.63 -2.70
C VAL A 396 20.55 33.30 -1.53
N LEU A 397 19.28 32.94 -1.34
CA LEU A 397 18.43 33.47 -0.28
C LEU A 397 17.93 32.34 0.61
N MET A 398 17.98 32.52 1.93
CA MET A 398 17.35 31.63 2.90
C MET A 398 16.88 32.40 4.13
N SER A 399 15.66 32.14 4.59
CA SER A 399 15.16 32.59 5.90
C SER A 399 15.08 31.42 6.87
N VAL A 400 15.78 31.49 8.01
CA VAL A 400 15.77 30.47 9.06
C VAL A 400 15.39 31.11 10.39
N ARG A 401 14.28 30.66 10.99
CA ARG A 401 13.73 31.21 12.24
C ARG A 401 13.17 30.11 13.14
N LYS A 402 13.19 30.32 14.45
CA LYS A 402 12.61 29.42 15.47
C LYS A 402 13.01 27.95 15.30
N THR A 403 14.22 27.72 14.83
CA THR A 403 14.70 26.40 14.42
C THR A 403 15.83 25.96 15.35
N ARG A 404 15.82 24.69 15.75
CA ARG A 404 16.93 24.08 16.49
C ARG A 404 17.93 23.48 15.50
N ILE A 405 19.20 23.87 15.59
CA ILE A 405 20.24 23.46 14.64
C ILE A 405 21.44 22.93 15.42
N GLY A 406 21.70 21.63 15.31
CA GLY A 406 22.69 21.01 16.18
C GLY A 406 23.30 19.70 15.72
N GLY A 407 24.35 19.26 16.43
CA GLY A 407 25.04 17.99 16.16
C GLY A 407 25.85 17.95 14.86
N SER A 408 26.18 19.11 14.28
CA SER A 408 26.92 19.19 13.02
C SER A 408 28.37 18.72 13.16
N GLY A 409 28.87 17.96 12.17
CA GLY A 409 30.30 17.67 12.00
C GLY A 409 31.15 18.87 11.56
N GLY A 410 30.52 20.01 11.28
CA GLY A 410 31.15 21.30 11.05
C GLY A 410 30.29 22.42 11.61
N TYR A 411 29.86 23.36 10.77
CA TYR A 411 29.06 24.53 11.16
C TYR A 411 27.59 24.18 11.41
N GLY A 412 26.90 24.98 12.23
CA GLY A 412 25.44 24.95 12.26
C GLY A 412 24.88 25.40 10.91
N ILE A 413 25.17 26.65 10.54
CA ILE A 413 24.90 27.22 9.21
C ILE A 413 26.22 27.79 8.66
N TYR A 414 26.52 27.52 7.40
CA TYR A 414 27.60 28.18 6.66
C TYR A 414 27.00 29.00 5.52
N VAL A 415 27.40 30.26 5.41
CA VAL A 415 26.94 31.21 4.39
C VAL A 415 28.15 31.61 3.55
N ALA A 416 28.23 31.10 2.32
CA ALA A 416 29.30 31.45 1.40
C ALA A 416 29.21 32.90 0.92
N SER A 417 30.29 33.41 0.33
CA SER A 417 30.32 34.76 -0.24
C SER A 417 29.20 34.92 -1.28
N GLY A 418 28.48 36.04 -1.22
CA GLY A 418 27.34 36.33 -2.10
C GLY A 418 26.00 35.71 -1.68
N ALA A 419 25.97 34.77 -0.74
CA ALA A 419 24.74 34.21 -0.19
C ALA A 419 24.18 35.06 0.97
N ASN A 420 22.86 35.02 1.16
CA ASN A 420 22.15 35.84 2.14
C ASN A 420 21.28 34.98 3.06
N LEU A 421 21.52 35.13 4.36
CA LEU A 421 20.72 34.62 5.46
C LEU A 421 20.06 35.81 6.17
N ASN A 422 18.90 35.63 6.80
CA ASN A 422 18.28 36.70 7.58
C ASN A 422 19.18 37.17 8.75
N ASP A 423 19.29 38.49 8.94
CA ASP A 423 20.22 39.13 9.90
C ASP A 423 20.11 38.61 11.34
N ASP A 424 18.91 38.21 11.76
CA ASP A 424 18.65 37.72 13.10
C ASP A 424 18.71 36.20 13.21
N ALA A 425 19.25 35.47 12.23
CA ALA A 425 19.32 34.01 12.26
C ALA A 425 20.05 33.47 13.50
N THR A 426 21.10 34.14 13.98
CA THR A 426 21.80 33.71 15.20
C THR A 426 20.90 33.78 16.45
N ASN A 427 20.05 34.80 16.56
CA ASN A 427 19.24 35.06 17.75
C ASN A 427 17.82 34.49 17.67
N SER A 428 17.31 34.28 16.45
CA SER A 428 15.98 33.71 16.21
C SER A 428 15.97 32.19 16.25
N ASN A 429 17.13 31.53 16.36
CA ASN A 429 17.30 30.08 16.36
C ASN A 429 18.05 29.61 17.63
N THR A 430 18.01 28.31 17.88
CA THR A 430 18.76 27.68 18.97
C THR A 430 19.80 26.74 18.39
N PHE A 431 21.04 26.81 18.88
CA PHE A 431 22.14 26.01 18.39
C PHE A 431 22.77 25.19 19.50
N ASP A 432 23.11 23.93 19.20
CA ASP A 432 23.74 23.03 20.16
C ASP A 432 24.63 21.98 19.50
N GLY A 433 25.82 21.73 20.06
CA GLY A 433 26.67 20.60 19.65
C GLY A 433 27.20 20.64 18.21
N ASN A 434 27.38 21.81 17.61
CA ASN A 434 28.07 21.96 16.32
C ASN A 434 29.59 21.93 16.54
N ALA A 435 30.34 21.25 15.67
CA ALA A 435 31.80 21.11 15.80
C ALA A 435 32.58 22.41 15.48
N GLN A 436 31.98 23.31 14.71
CA GLN A 436 32.50 24.65 14.38
C GLN A 436 31.47 25.71 14.82
N ALA A 437 31.55 26.92 14.25
CA ALA A 437 30.66 28.02 14.61
C ALA A 437 29.17 27.69 14.33
N ASN A 438 28.29 28.32 15.11
CA ASN A 438 26.84 28.17 14.93
C ASN A 438 26.38 28.75 13.60
N VAL A 439 26.90 29.93 13.24
CA VAL A 439 26.69 30.59 11.96
C VAL A 439 28.04 31.17 11.53
N GLU A 440 28.48 30.86 10.32
CA GLU A 440 29.70 31.40 9.71
C GLU A 440 29.34 32.13 8.40
N HIS A 441 29.90 33.32 8.21
CA HIS A 441 29.82 34.07 6.94
C HIS A 441 31.21 34.13 6.32
N GLU A 442 31.34 33.64 5.10
CA GLU A 442 32.57 33.79 4.33
C GLU A 442 32.74 35.26 3.90
N ASN A 443 33.89 35.83 4.23
CA ASN A 443 34.22 37.23 3.98
C ASN A 443 34.56 37.52 2.52
#